data_AF-A0A961BCE1-F1
#
_entry.id   AF-A0A961BCE1-F1
#
_cell.length_a   1.000
_cell.length_b   1.000
_cell.length_c   1.000
_cell.angle_alpha   90.00
_cell.angle_beta   90.00
_cell.angle_gamma   90.00
#
_symmetry.space_group_name_H-M   'P 1'
#
loop_
_entity.id
_entity.type
_entity.pdbx_description
1 polymer ?
#
loop_
_entity_poly.entity_id
_entity_poly.type
_entity_poly.pdbx_seq_one_letter_code
_entity_poly.pdbx_strand_id
1 'polypeptide(L)'
;MKFPFVWRSRFEREIAELRSALKTAREQTRLAKNSAKEWRQKEKAMAALRARECGHFQAQSESLGWSHSRVLEELVEAKKAWHQSRKGGSPAAHQRSGSAGPPIPLVIGIDVEPDRREVDLADPSWRGTEAFFGRLPGLLERLRKIAGVEEIPLTWFLRADPQVETSNGRSNWAFHHFAPEWREAIQRGDEIGLHVHPWRWEADAGTWTADHENADWISHCVGMGIEGFRNFFGVPPTSYRGGDRFLSNPVCRQLEEAGVQVDLTVERMPAMERLVSYERGIGWIPEGLSAPSHAYWPSDEDYRRPGPARTSGFGIFPLTSYPGGTLIPWMTHTDFRNGLEWNLIDRSQMTHLAFVVRSDITISSRWDDFCLNLEALSRKVREDGLVFAPATQAWRGVRQSLAA
;
A
#
# COMPACT_ATOMS: atom_id res chain seq x y z
N MET A 1 20.02 44.10 -75.98
CA MET A 1 20.02 43.06 -74.94
C MET A 1 20.08 43.72 -73.56
N LYS A 2 18.96 43.78 -72.84
CA LYS A 2 18.89 44.28 -71.46
C LYS A 2 18.13 43.26 -70.61
N PHE A 3 18.82 42.25 -70.08
CA PHE A 3 18.31 41.44 -68.96
C PHE A 3 19.48 40.91 -68.11
N PRO A 4 19.88 41.65 -67.06
CA PRO A 4 20.52 41.00 -65.90
C PRO A 4 19.97 41.44 -64.53
N PHE A 5 19.00 42.36 -64.45
CA PHE A 5 18.65 42.99 -63.17
C PHE A 5 17.61 42.25 -62.31
N VAL A 6 16.70 41.47 -62.93
CA VAL A 6 15.61 40.79 -62.19
C VAL A 6 16.13 39.61 -61.34
N TRP A 7 17.20 38.95 -61.77
CA TRP A 7 17.78 37.77 -61.09
C TRP A 7 18.41 38.10 -59.73
N ARG A 8 19.04 39.27 -59.58
CA ARG A 8 19.74 39.65 -58.35
C ARG A 8 18.78 39.88 -57.18
N SER A 9 17.64 40.54 -57.42
CA SER A 9 16.64 40.82 -56.37
C SER A 9 15.96 39.57 -55.81
N ARG A 10 15.73 38.55 -56.66
CA ARG A 10 15.17 37.26 -56.24
C ARG A 10 16.18 36.47 -55.41
N PHE A 11 17.44 36.45 -55.85
CA PHE A 11 18.52 35.78 -55.14
C PHE A 11 18.81 36.41 -53.77
N GLU A 12 18.81 37.74 -53.67
CA GLU A 12 19.00 38.45 -52.40
C GLU A 12 17.85 38.19 -51.41
N ARG A 13 16.60 38.09 -51.90
CA ARG A 13 15.44 37.71 -51.08
C ARG A 13 15.55 36.27 -50.58
N GLU A 14 15.90 35.34 -51.46
CA GLU A 14 16.06 33.92 -51.11
C GLU A 14 17.19 33.73 -50.07
N ILE A 15 18.31 34.45 -50.21
CA ILE A 15 19.37 34.47 -49.20
C ILE A 15 18.87 35.03 -47.87
N ALA A 16 18.07 36.11 -47.88
CA ALA A 16 17.53 36.69 -46.66
C ALA A 16 16.55 35.74 -45.95
N GLU A 17 15.69 35.05 -46.70
CA GLU A 17 14.78 34.03 -46.20
C GLU A 17 15.54 32.84 -45.60
N LEU A 18 16.56 32.32 -46.30
CA LEU A 18 17.39 31.23 -45.79
C LEU A 18 18.16 31.64 -44.52
N ARG A 19 18.66 32.87 -44.45
CA ARG A 19 19.31 33.41 -43.24
C ARG A 19 18.34 33.53 -42.07
N SER A 20 17.11 33.99 -42.32
CA SER A 20 16.04 34.05 -41.31
C SER A 20 15.69 32.65 -40.81
N ALA A 21 15.44 31.70 -41.72
CA ALA A 21 15.15 30.30 -41.40
C ALA A 21 16.27 29.64 -40.59
N LEU A 22 17.54 29.86 -40.98
CA LEU A 22 18.70 29.36 -40.24
C LEU A 22 18.79 29.96 -38.82
N LYS A 23 18.47 31.24 -38.65
CA LYS A 23 18.43 31.89 -37.33
C LYS A 23 17.35 31.26 -36.44
N THR A 24 16.15 31.05 -36.96
CA THR A 24 15.04 30.40 -36.25
C THR A 24 15.39 28.96 -35.88
N ALA A 25 15.94 28.18 -36.81
CA ALA A 25 16.34 26.80 -36.55
C ALA A 25 17.43 26.70 -35.46
N ARG A 26 18.39 27.64 -35.44
CA ARG A 26 19.42 27.72 -34.38
C ARG A 26 18.81 28.03 -33.02
N GLU A 27 17.83 28.92 -32.96
CA GLU A 27 17.15 29.28 -31.72
C GLU A 27 16.31 28.11 -31.18
N GLN A 28 15.55 27.43 -32.05
CA GLN A 28 14.82 26.21 -31.67
C GLN A 28 15.76 25.11 -31.16
N THR A 29 16.90 24.91 -31.82
CA THR A 29 17.93 23.96 -31.37
C THR A 29 18.50 24.35 -29.99
N ARG A 30 18.69 25.65 -29.73
CA ARG A 30 19.17 26.16 -28.44
C ARG A 30 18.15 25.88 -27.33
N LEU A 31 16.87 26.16 -27.58
CA LEU A 31 15.78 25.89 -26.64
C LEU A 31 15.66 24.40 -26.34
N ALA A 32 15.67 23.54 -27.36
CA ALA A 32 15.62 22.08 -27.18
C ALA A 32 16.80 21.55 -26.35
N LYS A 33 18.00 22.09 -26.56
CA LYS A 33 19.19 21.75 -25.74
C LYS A 33 19.03 22.18 -24.29
N ASN A 34 18.44 23.35 -24.03
CA ASN A 34 18.19 23.83 -22.68
C ASN A 34 17.15 22.95 -21.96
N SER A 35 16.02 22.66 -22.61
CA SER A 35 14.99 21.76 -22.05
C SER A 35 15.53 20.35 -21.78
N ALA A 36 16.36 19.80 -22.67
CA ALA A 36 17.01 18.50 -22.43
C ALA A 36 17.99 18.54 -21.24
N LYS A 37 18.69 19.66 -21.03
CA LYS A 37 19.57 19.86 -19.87
C LYS A 37 18.77 19.93 -18.57
N GLU A 38 17.68 20.69 -18.55
CA GLU A 38 16.77 20.77 -17.40
C GLU A 38 16.16 19.41 -17.07
N TRP A 39 15.73 18.65 -18.08
CA TRP A 39 15.18 17.31 -17.90
C TRP A 39 16.21 16.35 -17.28
N ARG A 40 17.46 16.34 -17.78
CA ARG A 40 18.56 15.55 -17.18
C ARG A 40 18.88 15.96 -15.74
N GLN A 41 18.78 17.25 -15.41
CA GLN A 41 18.97 17.72 -14.04
C GLN A 41 17.85 17.22 -13.12
N LYS A 42 16.59 17.28 -13.58
CA LYS A 42 15.44 16.72 -12.85
C LYS A 42 15.56 15.21 -12.67
N GLU A 43 15.95 14.48 -13.71
CA GLU A 43 16.19 13.03 -13.64
C GLU A 43 17.29 12.68 -12.63
N LYS A 44 18.42 13.42 -12.66
CA LYS A 44 19.50 13.24 -11.67
C LYS A 44 19.04 13.55 -10.24
N ALA A 45 18.23 14.58 -10.04
CA ALA A 45 17.66 14.92 -8.74
C ALA A 45 16.70 13.84 -8.23
N MET A 46 15.83 13.32 -9.10
CA MET A 46 14.92 12.21 -8.79
C MET A 46 15.68 10.92 -8.49
N ALA A 47 16.74 10.60 -9.25
CA ALA A 47 17.59 9.45 -8.98
C ALA A 47 18.30 9.57 -7.62
N ALA A 48 18.77 10.77 -7.27
CA ALA A 48 19.36 11.03 -5.96
C ALA A 48 18.34 10.92 -4.81
N LEU A 49 17.10 11.38 -5.02
CA LEU A 49 16.01 11.21 -4.06
C LEU A 49 15.69 9.73 -3.84
N ARG A 50 15.50 8.96 -4.93
CA ARG A 50 15.28 7.51 -4.87
C ARG A 50 16.41 6.77 -4.17
N ALA A 51 17.67 7.16 -4.44
CA ALA A 51 18.82 6.57 -3.76
C ALA A 51 18.82 6.86 -2.25
N ARG A 52 18.39 8.07 -1.83
CA ARG A 52 18.21 8.41 -0.41
C ARG A 52 17.07 7.63 0.23
N GLU A 53 15.93 7.46 -0.46
CA GLU A 53 14.81 6.67 0.02
C GLU A 53 15.18 5.19 0.19
N CYS A 54 15.86 4.59 -0.80
CA CYS A 54 16.41 3.24 -0.70
C CYS A 54 17.42 3.11 0.45
N GLY A 55 18.33 4.07 0.58
CA GLY A 55 19.30 4.10 1.67
C GLY A 55 18.64 4.24 3.04
N HIS A 56 17.55 5.00 3.14
CA HIS A 56 16.79 5.15 4.38
C HIS A 56 16.07 3.86 4.75
N PHE A 57 15.45 3.17 3.80
CA PHE A 57 14.82 1.87 4.04
C PHE A 57 15.85 0.82 4.48
N GLN A 58 17.03 0.83 3.86
CA GLN A 58 18.14 -0.05 4.27
C GLN A 58 18.64 0.31 5.68
N ALA A 59 18.82 1.60 6.00
CA ALA A 59 19.21 2.04 7.33
C ALA A 59 18.12 1.76 8.38
N GLN A 60 16.84 1.79 8.01
CA GLN A 60 15.73 1.41 8.89
C GLN A 60 15.79 -0.09 9.17
N SER A 61 15.98 -0.93 8.15
CA SER A 61 16.23 -2.37 8.28
C SER A 61 17.42 -2.68 9.20
N GLU A 62 18.51 -1.93 9.05
CA GLU A 62 19.72 -2.04 9.90
C GLU A 62 19.48 -1.53 11.33
N SER A 63 18.80 -0.40 11.52
CA SER A 63 18.55 0.21 12.85
C SER A 63 17.53 -0.55 13.68
N LEU A 64 16.63 -1.32 13.04
CA LEU A 64 15.74 -2.23 13.74
C LEU A 64 16.53 -3.33 14.47
N GLY A 65 17.84 -3.48 14.23
CA GLY A 65 18.70 -4.45 14.93
C GLY A 65 18.45 -5.90 14.52
N TRP A 66 17.68 -6.10 13.45
CA TRP A 66 17.45 -7.38 12.82
C TRP A 66 18.62 -7.64 11.90
N SER A 67 19.71 -8.22 12.41
CA SER A 67 20.69 -8.76 11.49
C SER A 67 19.95 -9.79 10.65
N HIS A 68 19.95 -9.59 9.33
CA HIS A 68 19.37 -10.53 8.38
C HIS A 68 19.89 -11.95 8.66
N SER A 69 21.12 -12.07 9.20
CA SER A 69 21.70 -13.32 9.70
C SER A 69 20.90 -13.97 10.85
N ARG A 70 20.44 -13.23 11.87
CA ARG A 70 19.69 -13.80 13.00
C ARG A 70 18.32 -14.30 12.58
N VAL A 71 17.62 -13.58 11.72
CA VAL A 71 16.36 -14.04 11.13
C VAL A 71 16.58 -15.30 10.31
N LEU A 72 17.63 -15.32 9.48
CA LEU A 72 17.98 -16.50 8.70
C LEU A 72 18.35 -17.68 9.60
N GLU A 73 19.07 -17.46 10.70
CA GLU A 73 19.39 -18.50 11.69
C GLU A 73 18.11 -19.05 12.35
N GLU A 74 17.23 -18.19 12.85
CA GLU A 74 15.94 -18.60 13.44
C GLU A 74 15.05 -19.33 12.42
N LEU A 75 15.00 -18.87 11.17
CA LEU A 75 14.31 -19.55 10.07
C LEU A 75 14.93 -20.90 9.72
N VAL A 76 16.27 -20.98 9.70
CA VAL A 76 17.01 -22.22 9.44
C VAL A 76 16.76 -23.23 10.55
N GLU A 77 16.78 -22.81 11.82
CA GLU A 77 16.50 -23.68 12.96
C GLU A 77 15.03 -24.12 12.99
N ALA A 78 14.07 -23.21 12.75
CA ALA A 78 12.65 -23.56 12.62
C ALA A 78 12.42 -24.57 11.48
N LYS A 79 13.07 -24.36 10.32
CA LYS A 79 12.99 -25.27 9.18
C LYS A 79 13.65 -26.62 9.47
N LYS A 80 14.77 -26.66 10.19
CA LYS A 80 15.42 -27.91 10.65
C LYS A 80 14.51 -28.67 11.60
N ALA A 81 13.94 -28.01 12.61
CA ALA A 81 13.01 -28.61 13.57
C ALA A 81 11.78 -29.19 12.86
N TRP A 82 11.24 -28.46 11.88
CA TRP A 82 10.15 -28.94 11.04
C TRP A 82 10.53 -30.14 10.15
N HIS A 83 11.69 -30.12 9.51
CA HIS A 83 12.15 -31.27 8.73
C HIS A 83 12.43 -32.49 9.62
N GLN A 84 12.93 -32.28 10.83
CA GLN A 84 13.15 -33.36 11.81
C GLN A 84 11.84 -33.97 12.28
N SER A 85 10.80 -33.17 12.55
CA SER A 85 9.47 -33.68 12.90
C SER A 85 8.84 -34.50 11.77
N ARG A 86 9.14 -34.18 10.50
CA ARG A 86 8.68 -34.96 9.33
C ARG A 86 9.49 -36.23 9.05
N LYS A 87 10.78 -36.27 9.37
CA LYS A 87 11.65 -37.44 9.11
C LYS A 87 11.29 -38.68 9.96
N GLY A 88 10.49 -38.52 11.02
CA GLY A 88 9.96 -39.64 11.82
C GLY A 88 8.71 -40.31 11.25
N GLY A 89 8.06 -39.73 10.23
CA GLY A 89 6.86 -40.28 9.59
C GLY A 89 7.16 -40.95 8.26
N SER A 90 6.77 -42.21 8.09
CA SER A 90 6.95 -42.97 6.85
C SER A 90 6.41 -42.19 5.62
N PRO A 91 7.20 -41.96 4.55
CA PRO A 91 6.80 -41.17 3.38
C PRO A 91 5.62 -41.74 2.56
N ALA A 92 5.18 -42.96 2.83
CA ALA A 92 4.29 -43.72 1.96
C ALA A 92 2.77 -43.49 2.21
N ALA A 93 2.36 -42.67 3.17
CA ALA A 93 0.94 -42.53 3.52
C ALA A 93 0.48 -41.09 3.84
N HIS A 94 1.15 -40.06 3.33
CA HIS A 94 0.49 -38.75 3.17
C HIS A 94 -0.26 -38.74 1.84
N GLN A 95 -1.27 -39.62 1.74
CA GLN A 95 -2.48 -39.18 1.04
C GLN A 95 -2.82 -37.81 1.61
N ARG A 96 -3.04 -36.84 0.75
CA ARG A 96 -3.54 -35.51 1.11
C ARG A 96 -4.84 -35.70 1.90
N SER A 97 -4.74 -35.98 3.20
CA SER A 97 -5.79 -35.64 4.14
C SER A 97 -5.82 -34.12 4.05
N GLY A 98 -6.69 -33.62 3.16
CA GLY A 98 -6.97 -32.19 3.08
C GLY A 98 -7.14 -31.74 4.51
N SER A 99 -6.32 -30.77 4.93
CA SER A 99 -6.34 -30.29 6.31
C SER A 99 -7.80 -30.00 6.65
N ALA A 100 -8.39 -30.78 7.55
CA ALA A 100 -9.84 -30.77 7.78
C ALA A 100 -10.35 -29.47 8.43
N GLY A 101 -9.48 -28.46 8.55
CA GLY A 101 -9.84 -27.13 9.02
C GLY A 101 -10.49 -26.27 7.93
N PRO A 102 -11.18 -25.20 8.34
CA PRO A 102 -11.76 -24.25 7.40
C PRO A 102 -10.68 -23.60 6.54
N PRO A 103 -11.00 -23.17 5.30
CA PRO A 103 -10.09 -22.39 4.47
C PRO A 103 -9.63 -21.13 5.19
N ILE A 104 -8.36 -20.75 5.01
CA ILE A 104 -7.80 -19.56 5.66
C ILE A 104 -7.96 -18.36 4.71
N PRO A 105 -8.65 -17.29 5.13
CA PRO A 105 -8.82 -16.10 4.31
C PRO A 105 -7.49 -15.42 3.97
N LEU A 106 -7.34 -15.02 2.73
CA LEU A 106 -6.25 -14.21 2.19
C LEU A 106 -6.81 -12.87 1.72
N VAL A 107 -6.42 -11.80 2.42
CA VAL A 107 -6.86 -10.42 2.14
C VAL A 107 -5.72 -9.65 1.47
N ILE A 108 -6.01 -9.05 0.31
CA ILE A 108 -5.12 -8.12 -0.37
C ILE A 108 -5.76 -6.73 -0.35
N GLY A 109 -5.17 -5.85 0.46
CA GLY A 109 -5.55 -4.46 0.56
C GLY A 109 -4.72 -3.57 -0.36
N ILE A 110 -5.33 -2.53 -0.91
CA ILE A 110 -4.66 -1.49 -1.68
C ILE A 110 -4.95 -0.13 -1.03
N ASP A 111 -3.92 0.54 -0.51
CA ASP A 111 -4.01 1.91 -0.03
C ASP A 111 -3.97 2.85 -1.25
N VAL A 112 -5.08 3.53 -1.51
CA VAL A 112 -5.26 4.42 -2.67
C VAL A 112 -5.01 5.85 -2.21
N GLU A 113 -3.81 6.34 -2.48
CA GLU A 113 -3.34 7.62 -1.97
C GLU A 113 -2.42 8.37 -2.96
N PRO A 114 -2.06 9.65 -2.71
CA PRO A 114 -1.11 10.37 -3.54
C PRO A 114 0.24 9.66 -3.63
N ASP A 115 0.95 9.90 -4.73
CA ASP A 115 2.26 9.27 -5.00
C ASP A 115 3.27 9.61 -3.89
N ARG A 116 3.24 10.86 -3.41
CA ARG A 116 4.11 11.34 -2.32
C ARG A 116 3.35 11.38 -1.00
N ARG A 117 4.06 11.02 0.07
CA ARG A 117 3.59 11.12 1.46
C ARG A 117 3.45 12.59 1.89
N GLU A 118 4.50 13.38 1.67
CA GLU A 118 4.42 14.84 1.70
C GLU A 118 3.98 15.34 0.32
N VAL A 119 2.68 15.64 0.19
CA VAL A 119 2.09 16.04 -1.09
C VAL A 119 2.63 17.39 -1.54
N ASP A 120 3.13 17.47 -2.77
CA ASP A 120 3.49 18.74 -3.38
C ASP A 120 2.21 19.48 -3.76
N LEU A 121 1.92 20.62 -3.12
CA LEU A 121 0.72 21.41 -3.40
C LEU A 121 0.68 21.92 -4.85
N ALA A 122 1.82 22.02 -5.54
CA ALA A 122 1.88 22.41 -6.95
C ALA A 122 1.66 21.24 -7.92
N ASP A 123 1.89 19.99 -7.48
CA ASP A 123 1.67 18.77 -8.27
C ASP A 123 1.21 17.61 -7.35
N PRO A 124 -0.07 17.63 -6.89
CA PRO A 124 -0.62 16.63 -5.99
C PRO A 124 -0.93 15.34 -6.76
N SER A 125 0.13 14.66 -7.19
CA SER A 125 0.10 13.57 -8.17
C SER A 125 -0.53 12.28 -7.64
N TRP A 126 -1.34 11.63 -8.48
CA TRP A 126 -1.96 10.32 -8.27
C TRP A 126 -1.65 9.35 -9.43
N ARG A 127 -0.56 9.60 -10.15
CA ARG A 127 -0.19 8.84 -11.37
C ARG A 127 0.10 7.37 -11.07
N GLY A 128 0.56 7.06 -9.87
CA GLY A 128 0.72 5.71 -9.36
C GLY A 128 -0.62 4.96 -9.36
N THR A 129 -1.67 5.58 -8.83
CA THR A 129 -3.03 5.01 -8.83
C THR A 129 -3.56 4.79 -10.24
N GLU A 130 -3.42 5.76 -11.14
CA GLU A 130 -3.81 5.62 -12.55
C GLU A 130 -3.06 4.45 -13.23
N ALA A 131 -1.76 4.35 -13.00
CA ALA A 131 -0.94 3.26 -13.51
C ALA A 131 -1.32 1.90 -12.90
N PHE A 132 -1.75 1.87 -11.64
CA PHE A 132 -2.26 0.66 -10.98
C PHE A 132 -3.49 0.13 -11.69
N PHE A 133 -4.50 0.98 -11.92
CA PHE A 133 -5.69 0.58 -12.67
C PHE A 133 -5.36 0.07 -14.07
N GLY A 134 -4.44 0.73 -14.78
CA GLY A 134 -4.03 0.30 -16.11
C GLY A 134 -3.35 -1.08 -16.15
N ARG A 135 -2.68 -1.50 -15.06
CA ARG A 135 -1.95 -2.77 -14.98
C ARG A 135 -2.73 -3.89 -14.30
N LEU A 136 -3.69 -3.54 -13.46
CA LEU A 136 -4.40 -4.49 -12.61
C LEU A 136 -5.13 -5.60 -13.39
N PRO A 137 -5.89 -5.35 -14.47
CA PRO A 137 -6.62 -6.40 -15.17
C PRO A 137 -5.70 -7.54 -15.65
N GLY A 138 -4.54 -7.19 -16.20
CA GLY A 138 -3.55 -8.16 -16.66
C GLY A 138 -2.90 -8.93 -15.52
N LEU A 139 -2.74 -8.31 -14.35
CA LEU A 139 -2.28 -9.00 -13.14
C LEU A 139 -3.35 -9.99 -12.63
N LEU A 140 -4.59 -9.54 -12.42
CA LEU A 140 -5.68 -10.38 -11.92
C LEU A 140 -5.97 -11.59 -12.82
N GLU A 141 -5.90 -11.44 -14.15
CA GLU A 141 -6.02 -12.57 -15.08
C GLU A 141 -4.94 -13.64 -14.83
N ARG A 142 -3.67 -13.23 -14.68
CA ARG A 142 -2.58 -14.18 -14.37
C ARG A 142 -2.79 -14.87 -13.03
N LEU A 143 -3.14 -14.10 -12.00
CA LEU A 143 -3.35 -14.64 -10.65
C LEU A 143 -4.51 -15.65 -10.61
N ARG A 144 -5.64 -15.33 -11.26
CA ARG A 144 -6.81 -16.24 -11.38
C ARG A 144 -6.44 -17.57 -12.01
N LYS A 145 -5.69 -17.52 -13.12
CA LYS A 145 -5.18 -18.72 -13.79
C LYS A 145 -4.26 -19.57 -12.90
N ILE A 146 -3.42 -18.93 -12.09
CA ILE A 146 -2.49 -19.63 -11.19
C ILE A 146 -3.25 -20.27 -10.02
N ALA A 147 -4.16 -19.51 -9.40
CA ALA A 147 -4.97 -19.96 -8.27
C ALA A 147 -6.06 -20.97 -8.67
N GLY A 148 -6.49 -20.96 -9.93
CA GLY A 148 -7.61 -21.79 -10.40
C GLY A 148 -8.95 -21.31 -9.85
N VAL A 149 -9.13 -19.99 -9.72
CA VAL A 149 -10.35 -19.34 -9.20
C VAL A 149 -10.92 -18.36 -10.23
N GLU A 150 -12.22 -18.11 -10.16
CA GLU A 150 -12.92 -17.19 -11.06
C GLU A 150 -12.70 -15.72 -10.69
N GLU A 151 -12.55 -15.44 -9.40
CA GLU A 151 -12.47 -14.09 -8.84
C GLU A 151 -11.35 -13.97 -7.80
N ILE A 152 -10.75 -12.79 -7.72
CA ILE A 152 -9.76 -12.40 -6.71
C ILE A 152 -10.22 -11.05 -6.16
N PRO A 153 -11.09 -11.06 -5.14
CA PRO A 153 -11.57 -9.83 -4.54
C PRO A 153 -10.42 -9.08 -3.85
N LEU A 154 -10.39 -7.77 -4.04
CA LEU A 154 -9.49 -6.85 -3.35
C LEU A 154 -10.24 -6.03 -2.29
N THR A 155 -9.50 -5.44 -1.35
CA THR A 155 -10.01 -4.39 -0.46
C THR A 155 -9.31 -3.08 -0.76
N TRP A 156 -10.05 -2.08 -1.25
CA TRP A 156 -9.51 -0.78 -1.63
C TRP A 156 -9.70 0.21 -0.49
N PHE A 157 -8.62 0.66 0.15
CA PHE A 157 -8.67 1.67 1.20
C PHE A 157 -8.47 3.05 0.59
N LEU A 158 -9.57 3.77 0.41
CA LEU A 158 -9.55 5.04 -0.30
C LEU A 158 -9.18 6.17 0.65
N ARG A 159 -8.16 6.95 0.28
CA ARG A 159 -7.70 8.06 1.12
C ARG A 159 -8.69 9.23 1.11
N ALA A 160 -9.11 9.65 2.31
CA ALA A 160 -9.88 10.88 2.49
C ALA A 160 -9.57 11.57 3.82
N ASP A 161 -8.88 12.70 3.75
CA ASP A 161 -8.40 13.44 4.91
C ASP A 161 -8.09 14.93 4.56
N PRO A 162 -7.76 15.79 5.55
CA PRO A 162 -7.46 17.20 5.30
C PRO A 162 -6.23 17.45 4.41
N GLN A 163 -5.27 16.52 4.32
CA GLN A 163 -4.14 16.67 3.40
C GLN A 163 -4.66 16.61 1.97
N VAL A 164 -5.49 15.62 1.64
CA VAL A 164 -6.13 15.51 0.33
C VAL A 164 -7.03 16.71 0.04
N GLU A 165 -7.75 17.22 1.03
CA GLU A 165 -8.56 18.44 0.85
C GLU A 165 -7.71 19.64 0.46
N THR A 166 -6.65 19.89 1.21
CA THR A 166 -5.75 21.03 0.96
C THR A 166 -5.05 20.89 -0.39
N SER A 167 -4.63 19.69 -0.78
CA SER A 167 -3.88 19.47 -2.01
C SER A 167 -4.75 19.36 -3.25
N ASN A 168 -5.96 18.81 -3.15
CA ASN A 168 -6.82 18.49 -4.30
C ASN A 168 -8.17 19.24 -4.28
N GLY A 169 -8.41 20.10 -3.30
CA GLY A 169 -9.62 20.92 -3.15
C GLY A 169 -10.84 20.19 -2.59
N ARG A 170 -10.70 18.92 -2.18
CA ARG A 170 -11.76 18.10 -1.60
C ARG A 170 -11.16 16.92 -0.83
N SER A 171 -11.57 16.69 0.42
CA SER A 171 -11.02 15.62 1.26
C SER A 171 -11.16 14.22 0.64
N ASN A 172 -12.31 13.94 0.03
CA ASN A 172 -12.60 12.68 -0.66
C ASN A 172 -12.40 12.76 -2.19
N TRP A 173 -11.43 13.56 -2.66
CA TRP A 173 -11.17 13.77 -4.09
C TRP A 173 -11.06 12.45 -4.88
N ALA A 174 -10.34 11.45 -4.35
CA ALA A 174 -10.13 10.16 -5.01
C ALA A 174 -11.43 9.38 -5.24
N PHE A 175 -12.46 9.61 -4.42
CA PHE A 175 -13.74 8.90 -4.55
C PHE A 175 -14.45 9.36 -5.83
N HIS A 176 -14.41 10.67 -6.08
CA HIS A 176 -15.00 11.28 -7.27
C HIS A 176 -14.14 11.10 -8.51
N HIS A 177 -12.83 11.27 -8.38
CA HIS A 177 -11.91 11.22 -9.51
C HIS A 177 -11.88 9.83 -10.15
N PHE A 178 -11.85 8.78 -9.33
CA PHE A 178 -11.84 7.38 -9.78
C PHE A 178 -13.23 6.70 -9.66
N ALA A 179 -14.31 7.48 -9.74
CA ALA A 179 -15.67 6.95 -9.60
C ALA A 179 -16.03 5.86 -10.62
N PRO A 180 -15.59 5.91 -11.90
CA PRO A 180 -15.77 4.78 -12.82
C PRO A 180 -15.11 3.49 -12.33
N GLU A 181 -13.89 3.58 -11.82
CA GLU A 181 -13.10 2.45 -11.35
C GLU A 181 -13.70 1.83 -10.08
N TRP A 182 -14.24 2.64 -9.17
CA TRP A 182 -14.94 2.12 -7.98
C TRP A 182 -16.21 1.35 -8.35
N ARG A 183 -16.97 1.83 -9.34
CA ARG A 183 -18.14 1.09 -9.83
C ARG A 183 -17.74 -0.26 -10.43
N GLU A 184 -16.65 -0.30 -11.19
CA GLU A 184 -16.13 -1.56 -11.74
C GLU A 184 -15.64 -2.50 -10.63
N ALA A 185 -14.88 -1.97 -9.65
CA ALA A 185 -14.39 -2.74 -8.51
C ALA A 185 -15.54 -3.38 -7.72
N ILE A 186 -16.58 -2.61 -7.40
CA ILE A 186 -17.77 -3.10 -6.69
C ILE A 186 -18.49 -4.19 -7.52
N GLN A 187 -18.61 -4.00 -8.85
CA GLN A 187 -19.24 -5.00 -9.73
C GLN A 187 -18.47 -6.32 -9.78
N ARG A 188 -17.15 -6.30 -9.61
CA ARG A 188 -16.30 -7.50 -9.50
C ARG A 188 -16.31 -8.14 -8.11
N GLY A 189 -17.03 -7.57 -7.14
CA GLY A 189 -17.06 -8.06 -5.77
C GLY A 189 -15.91 -7.58 -4.88
N ASP A 190 -15.15 -6.55 -5.30
CA ASP A 190 -14.17 -5.92 -4.42
C ASP A 190 -14.87 -5.14 -3.29
N GLU A 191 -14.15 -4.96 -2.18
CA GLU A 191 -14.58 -4.11 -1.07
C GLU A 191 -13.94 -2.72 -1.17
N ILE A 192 -14.71 -1.69 -0.82
CA ILE A 192 -14.23 -0.31 -0.66
C ILE A 192 -14.23 0.02 0.84
N GLY A 193 -13.05 0.29 1.39
CA GLY A 193 -12.81 0.75 2.75
C GLY A 193 -12.24 2.17 2.79
N LEU A 194 -12.03 2.69 4.00
CA LEU A 194 -11.53 4.05 4.23
C LEU A 194 -10.05 4.04 4.66
N HIS A 195 -9.27 4.98 4.11
CA HIS A 195 -7.89 5.26 4.50
C HIS A 195 -7.74 6.71 4.96
N VAL A 196 -7.11 6.96 6.11
CA VAL A 196 -6.96 8.32 6.66
C VAL A 196 -5.58 8.50 7.26
N HIS A 197 -4.92 9.61 6.95
CA HIS A 197 -3.73 10.03 7.67
C HIS A 197 -3.97 11.28 8.52
N PRO A 198 -3.24 11.44 9.64
CA PRO A 198 -3.28 12.65 10.46
C PRO A 198 -2.24 13.71 10.01
N TRP A 199 -2.11 13.97 8.71
CA TRP A 199 -1.21 15.00 8.19
C TRP A 199 -1.81 16.39 8.29
N ARG A 200 -1.09 17.34 8.90
CA ARG A 200 -1.46 18.76 8.99
C ARG A 200 -0.52 19.63 8.15
N TRP A 201 -1.10 20.59 7.43
CA TRP A 201 -0.32 21.63 6.75
C TRP A 201 0.09 22.72 7.73
N GLU A 202 1.38 22.96 7.87
CA GLU A 202 1.95 24.03 8.68
C GLU A 202 2.26 25.23 7.78
N ALA A 203 1.29 26.14 7.62
CA ALA A 203 1.40 27.26 6.68
C ALA A 203 2.64 28.13 6.88
N ASP A 204 3.00 28.41 8.14
CA ASP A 204 4.18 29.22 8.48
C ASP A 204 5.50 28.54 8.08
N ALA A 205 5.53 27.20 8.11
CA ALA A 205 6.71 26.42 7.74
C ALA A 205 6.68 25.98 6.27
N GLY A 206 5.54 26.15 5.57
CA GLY A 206 5.35 25.68 4.20
C GLY A 206 5.58 24.17 4.06
N THR A 207 5.19 23.38 5.05
CA THR A 207 5.45 21.92 5.07
C THR A 207 4.34 21.12 5.73
N TRP A 208 4.35 19.82 5.49
CA TRP A 208 3.47 18.84 6.12
C TRP A 208 4.05 18.35 7.44
N THR A 209 3.18 18.06 8.41
CA THR A 209 3.53 17.41 9.68
C THR A 209 2.58 16.24 9.95
N ALA A 210 3.12 15.05 10.19
CA ALA A 210 2.33 13.91 10.66
C ALA A 210 2.06 14.09 12.17
N ASP A 211 0.82 14.43 12.54
CA ASP A 211 0.46 14.76 13.93
C ASP A 211 -0.23 13.56 14.60
N HIS A 212 0.56 12.74 15.28
CA HIS A 212 0.13 11.55 16.01
C HIS A 212 -0.21 11.83 17.49
N GLU A 213 -0.08 13.08 17.95
CA GLU A 213 -0.29 13.46 19.35
C GLU A 213 -1.61 14.20 19.58
N ASN A 214 -2.02 15.05 18.63
CA ASN A 214 -3.22 15.84 18.77
C ASN A 214 -4.48 15.01 18.53
N ALA A 215 -5.10 14.53 19.61
CA ALA A 215 -6.28 13.68 19.57
C ALA A 215 -7.48 14.34 18.84
N ASP A 216 -7.68 15.64 19.01
CA ASP A 216 -8.78 16.37 18.35
C ASP A 216 -8.54 16.43 16.83
N TRP A 217 -7.30 16.68 16.41
CA TRP A 217 -6.92 16.67 14.99
C TRP A 217 -7.10 15.28 14.36
N ILE A 218 -6.62 14.24 15.04
CA ILE A 218 -6.79 12.85 14.60
C ILE A 218 -8.28 12.52 14.44
N SER A 219 -9.10 12.85 15.45
CA SER A 219 -10.54 12.58 15.41
C SER A 219 -11.24 13.37 14.31
N HIS A 220 -10.80 14.61 14.05
CA HIS A 220 -11.26 15.41 12.92
C HIS A 220 -10.94 14.74 11.58
N CYS A 221 -9.70 14.28 11.36
CA CYS A 221 -9.32 13.58 10.13
C CYS A 221 -10.19 12.33 9.89
N VAL A 222 -10.35 11.50 10.92
CA VAL A 222 -11.16 10.27 10.83
C VAL A 222 -12.64 10.60 10.59
N GLY A 223 -13.17 11.59 11.30
CA GLY A 223 -14.56 12.04 11.15
C GLY A 223 -14.84 12.57 9.74
N MET A 224 -13.94 13.41 9.21
CA MET A 224 -14.01 13.92 7.85
C MET A 224 -13.99 12.79 6.81
N GLY A 225 -13.11 11.79 6.97
CA GLY A 225 -13.05 10.64 6.08
C GLY A 225 -14.34 9.81 6.09
N ILE A 226 -14.88 9.52 7.27
CA ILE A 226 -16.15 8.78 7.45
C ILE A 226 -17.32 9.54 6.81
N GLU A 227 -17.42 10.85 7.05
CA GLU A 227 -18.47 11.69 6.48
C GLU A 227 -18.35 11.75 4.94
N GLY A 228 -17.13 11.98 4.43
CA GLY A 228 -16.86 11.98 2.99
C GLY A 228 -17.22 10.65 2.32
N PHE A 229 -17.01 9.52 3.01
CA PHE A 229 -17.40 8.20 2.55
C PHE A 229 -18.92 8.03 2.51
N ARG A 230 -19.62 8.38 3.60
CA ARG A 230 -21.09 8.34 3.66
C ARG A 230 -21.74 9.20 2.60
N ASN A 231 -21.24 10.42 2.40
CA ASN A 231 -21.80 11.36 1.43
C ASN A 231 -21.62 10.87 -0.02
N PHE A 232 -20.54 10.15 -0.31
CA PHE A 232 -20.29 9.63 -1.66
C PHE A 232 -20.98 8.29 -1.93
N PHE A 233 -20.83 7.30 -1.05
CA PHE A 233 -21.33 5.94 -1.25
C PHE A 233 -22.74 5.70 -0.68
N GLY A 234 -23.28 6.64 0.11
CA GLY A 234 -24.58 6.51 0.77
C GLY A 234 -24.60 5.57 1.98
N VAL A 235 -23.46 5.00 2.35
CA VAL A 235 -23.28 4.06 3.47
C VAL A 235 -21.97 4.35 4.20
N PRO A 236 -21.82 4.00 5.50
CA PRO A 236 -20.53 4.08 6.18
C PRO A 236 -19.53 3.06 5.61
N PRO A 237 -18.22 3.29 5.77
CA PRO A 237 -17.21 2.28 5.44
C PRO A 237 -17.35 1.06 6.35
N THR A 238 -17.15 -0.15 5.80
CA THR A 238 -17.17 -1.40 6.58
C THR A 238 -15.78 -1.84 7.02
N SER A 239 -14.73 -1.40 6.33
CA SER A 239 -13.34 -1.63 6.68
C SER A 239 -12.56 -0.32 6.71
N TYR A 240 -11.50 -0.30 7.53
CA TYR A 240 -10.66 0.87 7.73
C TYR A 240 -9.18 0.48 7.76
N ARG A 241 -8.33 1.41 7.33
CA ARG A 241 -6.89 1.36 7.53
C ARG A 241 -6.34 2.76 7.82
N GLY A 242 -5.71 2.91 8.98
CA GLY A 242 -4.99 4.09 9.39
C GLY A 242 -3.71 4.24 8.59
N GLY A 243 -3.54 5.43 8.03
CA GLY A 243 -2.30 5.88 7.44
C GLY A 243 -1.15 5.80 8.43
N ASP A 244 0.05 5.55 7.93
CA ASP A 244 1.28 5.49 8.72
C ASP A 244 1.28 4.45 9.83
N ARG A 245 0.41 3.44 9.73
CA ARG A 245 0.20 2.40 10.75
C ARG A 245 -0.34 2.98 12.05
N PHE A 246 -0.90 4.19 12.02
CA PHE A 246 -1.38 4.88 13.20
C PHE A 246 -2.81 4.43 13.56
N LEU A 247 -2.96 3.94 14.79
CA LEU A 247 -4.25 3.62 15.40
C LEU A 247 -4.22 4.01 16.88
N SER A 248 -5.37 4.28 17.48
CA SER A 248 -5.50 4.58 18.91
C SER A 248 -6.88 4.18 19.41
N ASN A 249 -7.05 3.99 20.73
CA ASN A 249 -8.37 3.64 21.29
C ASN A 249 -9.47 4.66 20.96
N PRO A 250 -9.23 5.99 21.00
CA PRO A 250 -10.21 6.97 20.52
C PRO A 250 -10.62 6.74 19.06
N VAL A 251 -9.68 6.44 18.17
CA VAL A 251 -9.97 6.13 16.77
C VAL A 251 -10.79 4.84 16.67
N CYS A 252 -10.42 3.77 17.37
CA CYS A 252 -11.20 2.51 17.38
C CYS A 252 -12.66 2.74 17.80
N ARG A 253 -12.90 3.52 18.86
CA ARG A 253 -14.27 3.86 19.30
C ARG A 253 -15.03 4.64 18.23
N GLN A 254 -14.39 5.64 17.63
CA GLN A 254 -15.01 6.43 16.57
C GLN A 254 -15.36 5.59 15.33
N LEU A 255 -14.51 4.63 14.97
CA LEU A 255 -14.76 3.67 13.87
C LEU A 255 -15.92 2.73 14.20
N GLU A 256 -15.94 2.19 15.42
CA GLU A 256 -17.00 1.31 15.89
C GLU A 256 -18.36 2.02 15.93
N GLU A 257 -18.42 3.22 16.50
CA GLU A 257 -19.62 4.08 16.50
C GLU A 257 -20.10 4.40 15.08
N ALA A 258 -19.18 4.46 14.11
CA ALA A 258 -19.51 4.71 12.72
C ALA A 258 -20.02 3.47 11.96
N GLY A 259 -19.94 2.28 12.56
CA GLY A 259 -20.35 1.00 11.96
C GLY A 259 -19.25 0.26 11.20
N VAL A 260 -17.99 0.67 11.34
CA VAL A 260 -16.84 -0.05 10.77
C VAL A 260 -16.73 -1.41 11.45
N GLN A 261 -16.55 -2.47 10.65
CA GLN A 261 -16.52 -3.85 11.15
C GLN A 261 -15.10 -4.32 11.45
N VAL A 262 -14.12 -3.89 10.65
CA VAL A 262 -12.73 -4.37 10.77
C VAL A 262 -11.70 -3.29 10.44
N ASP A 263 -10.61 -3.28 11.19
CA ASP A 263 -9.41 -2.49 10.95
C ASP A 263 -8.23 -3.36 10.49
N LEU A 264 -7.45 -2.86 9.53
CA LEU A 264 -6.26 -3.52 8.99
C LEU A 264 -4.99 -2.70 9.25
N THR A 265 -4.93 -1.88 10.31
CA THR A 265 -3.81 -0.95 10.56
C THR A 265 -2.65 -1.60 11.30
N VAL A 266 -2.94 -2.57 12.17
CA VAL A 266 -1.95 -3.11 13.10
C VAL A 266 -0.86 -3.89 12.37
N GLU A 267 0.37 -3.40 12.50
CA GLU A 267 1.59 -4.00 11.95
C GLU A 267 2.56 -4.33 13.08
N ARG A 268 3.28 -5.46 12.99
CA ARG A 268 4.24 -5.88 14.02
C ARG A 268 5.58 -5.15 13.84
N MET A 269 5.58 -3.88 14.21
CA MET A 269 6.74 -3.00 14.13
C MET A 269 6.92 -2.21 15.43
N PRO A 270 8.15 -1.77 15.75
CA PRO A 270 8.38 -0.92 16.92
C PRO A 270 7.72 0.45 16.76
N ALA A 271 7.55 1.12 17.89
CA ALA A 271 7.12 2.52 17.92
C ALA A 271 8.15 3.40 17.18
N MET A 272 7.66 4.42 16.48
CA MET A 272 8.52 5.42 15.83
C MET A 272 7.80 6.75 15.71
N GLU A 273 8.56 7.85 15.75
CA GLU A 273 8.01 9.21 15.60
C GLU A 273 7.44 9.46 14.19
N ARG A 274 8.04 8.83 13.18
CA ARG A 274 7.75 9.00 11.75
C ARG A 274 8.23 7.79 10.95
N LEU A 275 7.60 7.55 9.80
CA LEU A 275 7.99 6.46 8.91
C LEU A 275 9.25 6.78 8.12
N VAL A 276 9.46 8.06 7.77
CA VAL A 276 10.63 8.49 6.99
C VAL A 276 11.37 9.61 7.71
N SER A 277 12.70 9.49 7.83
CA SER A 277 13.52 10.41 8.64
C SER A 277 13.45 11.90 8.28
N TYR A 278 13.16 12.23 7.02
CA TYR A 278 13.05 13.63 6.58
C TYR A 278 11.68 14.25 6.88
N GLU A 279 10.67 13.43 7.20
CA GLU A 279 9.33 13.91 7.49
C GLU A 279 9.29 14.65 8.80
N ARG A 280 8.43 15.67 8.93
CA ARG A 280 8.12 16.23 10.25
C ARG A 280 7.04 15.38 10.91
N GLY A 281 7.28 14.97 12.16
CA GLY A 281 6.32 14.22 12.97
C GLY A 281 6.18 14.84 14.36
N ILE A 282 4.97 14.79 14.91
CA ILE A 282 4.67 15.10 16.32
C ILE A 282 4.01 13.85 16.90
N GLY A 283 4.39 13.47 18.13
CA GLY A 283 3.94 12.23 18.75
C GLY A 283 4.61 10.97 18.18
N TRP A 284 4.01 9.83 18.48
CA TRP A 284 4.54 8.51 18.13
C TRP A 284 3.49 7.66 17.42
N ILE A 285 3.92 6.98 16.36
CA ILE A 285 3.23 5.82 15.81
C ILE A 285 3.39 4.69 16.85
N PRO A 286 2.29 4.13 17.40
CA PRO A 286 2.40 3.14 18.46
C PRO A 286 3.12 1.86 18.04
N GLU A 287 3.76 1.21 19.01
CA GLU A 287 4.33 -0.12 18.81
C GLU A 287 3.23 -1.16 18.61
N GLY A 288 3.41 -2.03 17.60
CA GLY A 288 2.55 -3.19 17.34
C GLY A 288 3.19 -4.54 17.62
N LEU A 289 4.42 -4.59 18.17
CA LEU A 289 5.12 -5.87 18.46
C LEU A 289 4.36 -6.76 19.45
N SER A 290 3.63 -6.15 20.39
CA SER A 290 2.82 -6.83 21.40
C SER A 290 1.45 -7.29 20.90
N ALA A 291 1.02 -6.85 19.71
CA ALA A 291 -0.28 -7.22 19.18
C ALA A 291 -0.30 -8.71 18.77
N PRO A 292 -1.44 -9.41 18.95
CA PRO A 292 -1.62 -10.74 18.40
C PRO A 292 -1.34 -10.78 16.89
N SER A 293 -0.89 -11.94 16.39
CA SER A 293 -0.77 -12.20 14.94
C SER A 293 -2.02 -12.83 14.33
N HIS A 294 -3.08 -12.98 15.13
CA HIS A 294 -4.40 -13.46 14.72
C HIS A 294 -5.43 -12.36 14.91
N ALA A 295 -6.62 -12.54 14.33
CA ALA A 295 -7.72 -11.60 14.47
C ALA A 295 -8.29 -11.58 15.89
N TYR A 296 -8.70 -10.42 16.37
CA TYR A 296 -9.28 -10.28 17.72
C TYR A 296 -10.22 -9.09 17.81
N TRP A 297 -11.07 -9.09 18.85
CA TRP A 297 -11.77 -7.89 19.30
C TRP A 297 -10.86 -7.09 20.22
N PRO A 298 -10.58 -5.81 19.96
CA PRO A 298 -9.68 -5.01 20.78
C PRO A 298 -10.28 -4.69 22.16
N SER A 299 -9.43 -4.60 23.19
CA SER A 299 -9.80 -4.06 24.49
C SER A 299 -10.09 -2.55 24.39
N ASP A 300 -11.01 -2.06 25.22
CA ASP A 300 -11.37 -0.63 25.27
C ASP A 300 -10.24 0.25 25.85
N GLU A 301 -9.35 -0.36 26.64
CA GLU A 301 -8.21 0.30 27.29
C GLU A 301 -6.92 0.24 26.45
N ASP A 302 -6.74 -0.80 25.64
CA ASP A 302 -5.57 -0.97 24.78
C ASP A 302 -5.92 -1.84 23.58
N TYR A 303 -6.14 -1.20 22.43
CA TYR A 303 -6.54 -1.84 21.20
C TYR A 303 -5.55 -2.90 20.71
N ARG A 304 -4.30 -2.91 21.22
CA ARG A 304 -3.29 -3.90 20.85
C ARG A 304 -3.50 -5.23 21.59
N ARG A 305 -4.44 -5.29 22.54
CA ARG A 305 -4.73 -6.47 23.36
C ARG A 305 -6.14 -6.95 23.06
N PRO A 306 -6.39 -8.27 23.03
CA PRO A 306 -7.74 -8.79 22.99
C PRO A 306 -8.56 -8.31 24.18
N GLY A 307 -9.81 -7.91 23.94
CA GLY A 307 -10.82 -7.66 24.96
C GLY A 307 -11.52 -8.97 25.32
N PRO A 308 -11.18 -9.64 26.44
CA PRO A 308 -11.63 -11.01 26.71
C PRO A 308 -13.15 -11.14 26.90
N ALA A 309 -13.83 -10.04 27.24
CA ALA A 309 -15.29 -10.01 27.38
C ALA A 309 -16.03 -9.70 26.06
N ARG A 310 -15.31 -9.37 24.98
CA ARG A 310 -15.91 -8.96 23.71
C ARG A 310 -16.10 -10.16 22.79
N THR A 311 -17.31 -10.30 22.28
CA THR A 311 -17.72 -11.37 21.36
C THR A 311 -18.38 -10.85 20.08
N SER A 312 -18.45 -9.52 19.91
CA SER A 312 -19.05 -8.87 18.75
C SER A 312 -18.51 -7.45 18.57
N GLY A 313 -18.90 -6.81 17.46
CA GLY A 313 -18.53 -5.44 17.13
C GLY A 313 -17.28 -5.33 16.25
N PHE A 314 -16.56 -4.24 16.43
CA PHE A 314 -15.33 -3.88 15.71
C PHE A 314 -14.21 -4.88 15.98
N GLY A 315 -13.54 -5.32 14.91
CA GLY A 315 -12.41 -6.25 14.97
C GLY A 315 -11.12 -5.63 14.45
N ILE A 316 -10.00 -6.25 14.82
CA ILE A 316 -8.69 -5.95 14.24
C ILE A 316 -8.18 -7.18 13.49
N PHE A 317 -7.75 -6.95 12.26
CA PHE A 317 -6.95 -7.85 11.43
C PHE A 317 -5.52 -7.33 11.33
N PRO A 318 -4.61 -7.82 12.18
CA PRO A 318 -3.19 -7.51 12.07
C PRO A 318 -2.65 -7.94 10.71
N LEU A 319 -1.78 -7.13 10.10
CA LEU A 319 -1.10 -7.57 8.90
C LEU A 319 -0.23 -8.79 9.18
N THR A 320 -0.07 -9.65 8.17
CA THR A 320 0.65 -10.92 8.27
C THR A 320 2.03 -10.67 8.86
N SER A 321 2.29 -11.24 10.03
CA SER A 321 3.62 -11.15 10.64
C SER A 321 4.58 -12.17 10.06
N TYR A 322 5.87 -11.91 10.13
CA TYR A 322 6.91 -12.92 10.02
C TYR A 322 7.95 -12.62 11.11
N PRO A 323 9.02 -13.43 11.27
CA PRO A 323 10.04 -13.13 12.26
C PRO A 323 10.45 -11.66 12.15
N GLY A 324 10.85 -11.16 10.98
CA GLY A 324 11.26 -9.76 10.74
C GLY A 324 10.23 -8.64 10.92
N GLY A 325 9.09 -8.88 11.55
CA GLY A 325 8.02 -7.91 11.76
C GLY A 325 6.80 -8.18 10.90
N THR A 326 6.40 -7.23 10.05
CA THR A 326 5.29 -7.41 9.11
C THR A 326 5.80 -7.91 7.76
N LEU A 327 5.20 -8.97 7.23
CA LEU A 327 5.50 -9.51 5.92
C LEU A 327 4.81 -8.64 4.86
N ILE A 328 5.58 -7.85 4.12
CA ILE A 328 5.06 -6.93 3.10
C ILE A 328 5.23 -7.51 1.68
N PRO A 329 4.21 -7.40 0.80
CA PRO A 329 4.21 -8.08 -0.49
C PRO A 329 5.17 -7.49 -1.53
N TRP A 330 5.86 -6.37 -1.25
CA TRP A 330 6.88 -5.78 -2.13
C TRP A 330 8.33 -6.01 -1.68
N MET A 331 8.54 -6.92 -0.71
CA MET A 331 9.88 -7.45 -0.43
C MET A 331 10.42 -8.23 -1.63
N THR A 332 11.72 -8.50 -1.63
CA THR A 332 12.30 -9.42 -2.62
C THR A 332 11.53 -10.74 -2.63
N HIS A 333 11.36 -11.32 -3.80
CA HIS A 333 10.57 -12.55 -3.93
C HIS A 333 11.05 -13.68 -3.00
N THR A 334 12.37 -13.80 -2.82
CA THR A 334 12.97 -14.80 -1.92
C THR A 334 12.57 -14.57 -0.46
N ASP A 335 12.68 -13.34 0.03
CA ASP A 335 12.36 -13.01 1.43
C ASP A 335 10.88 -13.20 1.71
N PHE A 336 10.03 -12.73 0.80
CA PHE A 336 8.58 -12.90 0.92
C PHE A 336 8.19 -14.37 0.98
N ARG A 337 8.73 -15.21 0.09
CA ARG A 337 8.45 -16.65 0.11
C ARG A 337 8.91 -17.31 1.40
N ASN A 338 10.09 -16.97 1.91
CA ASN A 338 10.57 -17.52 3.17
C ASN A 338 9.65 -17.13 4.35
N GLY A 339 9.23 -15.87 4.41
CA GLY A 339 8.28 -15.40 5.43
C GLY A 339 6.91 -16.03 5.29
N LEU A 340 6.42 -16.24 4.06
CA LEU A 340 5.15 -16.91 3.81
C LEU A 340 5.20 -18.38 4.25
N GLU A 341 6.23 -19.14 3.86
CA GLU A 341 6.36 -20.54 4.29
C GLU A 341 6.46 -20.65 5.81
N TRP A 342 7.13 -19.70 6.49
CA TRP A 342 7.18 -19.67 7.96
C TRP A 342 5.79 -19.59 8.59
N ASN A 343 4.91 -18.73 8.07
CA ASN A 343 3.53 -18.62 8.57
C ASN A 343 2.71 -19.90 8.31
N LEU A 344 3.00 -20.59 7.21
CA LEU A 344 2.28 -21.80 6.83
C LEU A 344 2.76 -23.06 7.58
N ILE A 345 3.86 -22.99 8.35
CA ILE A 345 4.35 -24.12 9.16
C ILE A 345 3.36 -24.50 10.25
N ASP A 346 2.82 -23.51 10.98
CA ASP A 346 1.83 -23.72 12.03
C ASP A 346 0.54 -22.96 11.73
N ARG A 347 -0.37 -23.64 11.05
CA ARG A 347 -1.68 -23.10 10.69
C ARG A 347 -2.66 -23.06 11.87
N SER A 348 -2.35 -23.70 13.01
CA SER A 348 -3.33 -23.89 14.08
C SER A 348 -3.77 -22.58 14.75
N GLN A 349 -2.91 -21.56 14.71
CA GLN A 349 -3.17 -20.23 15.26
C GLN A 349 -3.52 -19.20 14.18
N MET A 350 -3.48 -19.58 12.90
CA MET A 350 -3.64 -18.65 11.80
C MET A 350 -5.12 -18.47 11.48
N THR A 351 -5.61 -17.25 11.69
CA THR A 351 -6.99 -16.87 11.38
C THR A 351 -7.13 -16.31 9.97
N HIS A 352 -6.06 -15.72 9.42
CA HIS A 352 -6.03 -15.06 8.13
C HIS A 352 -4.59 -14.82 7.69
N LEU A 353 -4.42 -14.41 6.43
CA LEU A 353 -3.26 -13.70 5.91
C LEU A 353 -3.75 -12.36 5.35
N ALA A 354 -3.22 -11.25 5.83
CA ALA A 354 -3.53 -9.92 5.32
C ALA A 354 -2.25 -9.22 4.84
N PHE A 355 -2.34 -8.62 3.65
CA PHE A 355 -1.28 -7.85 3.03
C PHE A 355 -1.87 -6.55 2.50
N VAL A 356 -1.21 -5.42 2.70
CA VAL A 356 -1.66 -4.14 2.14
C VAL A 356 -0.51 -3.43 1.46
N VAL A 357 -0.73 -2.91 0.25
CA VAL A 357 0.25 -2.17 -0.55
C VAL A 357 -0.32 -0.82 -1.00
N ARG A 358 0.54 0.19 -1.16
CA ARG A 358 0.16 1.47 -1.77
C ARG A 358 -0.03 1.33 -3.28
N SER A 359 -0.99 2.04 -3.86
CA SER A 359 -1.27 2.01 -5.29
C SER A 359 -0.08 2.51 -6.15
N ASP A 360 0.79 3.36 -5.60
CA ASP A 360 2.00 3.85 -6.28
C ASP A 360 3.10 2.80 -6.49
N ILE A 361 2.92 1.58 -5.98
CA ILE A 361 3.84 0.45 -6.20
C ILE A 361 4.12 0.20 -7.69
N THR A 362 3.19 0.51 -8.59
CA THR A 362 3.29 0.26 -10.04
C THR A 362 4.32 1.11 -10.76
N ILE A 363 4.65 2.27 -10.19
CA ILE A 363 5.68 3.17 -10.70
C ILE A 363 7.01 3.03 -9.93
N SER A 364 7.04 2.15 -8.94
CA SER A 364 8.24 1.78 -8.21
C SER A 364 9.01 0.66 -8.92
N SER A 365 10.29 0.49 -8.55
CA SER A 365 11.08 -0.68 -8.98
C SER A 365 10.66 -2.00 -8.31
N ARG A 366 9.67 -1.97 -7.41
CA ARG A 366 9.18 -3.13 -6.65
C ARG A 366 7.92 -3.75 -7.23
N TRP A 367 7.39 -3.20 -8.32
CA TRP A 367 6.21 -3.74 -9.00
C TRP A 367 6.38 -5.21 -9.40
N ASP A 368 7.55 -5.59 -9.89
CA ASP A 368 7.80 -6.97 -10.35
C ASP A 368 7.90 -7.94 -9.17
N ASP A 369 8.58 -7.56 -8.08
CA ASP A 369 8.60 -8.31 -6.82
C ASP A 369 7.18 -8.50 -6.28
N PHE A 370 6.37 -7.43 -6.26
CA PHE A 370 4.96 -7.48 -5.88
C PHE A 370 4.15 -8.47 -6.71
N CYS A 371 4.30 -8.43 -8.04
CA CYS A 371 3.63 -9.39 -8.94
C CYS A 371 4.02 -10.83 -8.61
N LEU A 372 5.33 -11.13 -8.49
CA LEU A 372 5.83 -12.47 -8.19
C LEU A 372 5.34 -12.99 -6.84
N ASN A 373 5.21 -12.10 -5.85
CA ASN A 373 4.72 -12.44 -4.52
C ASN A 373 3.22 -12.76 -4.51
N LEU A 374 2.40 -12.01 -5.25
CA LEU A 374 0.99 -12.36 -5.44
C LEU A 374 0.82 -13.67 -6.23
N GLU A 375 1.69 -13.95 -7.19
CA GLU A 375 1.70 -15.23 -7.90
C GLU A 375 2.04 -16.39 -6.95
N ALA A 376 2.97 -16.20 -6.00
CA ALA A 376 3.25 -17.20 -4.96
C ALA A 376 2.04 -17.44 -4.04
N LEU A 377 1.36 -16.38 -3.59
CA LEU A 377 0.12 -16.49 -2.81
C LEU A 377 -0.97 -17.23 -3.58
N SER A 378 -1.12 -16.96 -4.88
CA SER A 378 -2.09 -17.64 -5.74
C SER A 378 -1.83 -19.14 -5.84
N ARG A 379 -0.56 -19.58 -5.86
CA ARG A 379 -0.23 -21.02 -5.79
C ARG A 379 -0.66 -21.61 -4.45
N LYS A 380 -0.49 -20.87 -3.35
CA LYS A 380 -0.89 -21.29 -2.00
C LYS A 380 -2.42 -21.39 -1.85
N VAL A 381 -3.20 -20.56 -2.53
CA VAL A 381 -4.66 -20.73 -2.65
C VAL A 381 -5.02 -22.10 -3.24
N ARG A 382 -4.37 -22.47 -4.35
CA ARG A 382 -4.59 -23.75 -5.00
C ARG A 382 -4.10 -24.96 -4.19
N GLU A 383 -3.00 -24.81 -3.47
CA GLU A 383 -2.26 -25.93 -2.87
C GLU A 383 -2.56 -26.14 -1.39
N ASP A 384 -2.76 -25.06 -0.64
CA ASP A 384 -2.72 -25.05 0.83
C ASP A 384 -4.04 -24.56 1.45
N GLY A 385 -5.16 -24.54 0.72
CA GLY A 385 -6.48 -24.22 1.28
C GLY A 385 -6.57 -22.79 1.83
N LEU A 386 -5.90 -21.84 1.17
CA LEU A 386 -6.19 -20.42 1.34
C LEU A 386 -7.36 -20.04 0.41
N VAL A 387 -8.06 -18.96 0.74
CA VAL A 387 -9.14 -18.42 -0.11
C VAL A 387 -9.06 -16.90 -0.16
N PHE A 388 -9.08 -16.31 -1.34
CA PHE A 388 -9.16 -14.85 -1.46
C PHE A 388 -10.48 -14.34 -0.89
N ALA A 389 -10.43 -13.28 -0.11
CA ALA A 389 -11.63 -12.65 0.45
C ALA A 389 -11.40 -11.14 0.67
N PRO A 390 -12.43 -10.30 0.50
CA PRO A 390 -12.41 -8.94 1.04
C PRO A 390 -12.32 -8.96 2.57
N ALA A 391 -11.76 -7.90 3.15
CA ALA A 391 -11.50 -7.77 4.58
C ALA A 391 -12.73 -8.08 5.45
N THR A 392 -13.88 -7.49 5.14
CA THR A 392 -15.10 -7.67 5.93
C THR A 392 -15.66 -9.09 5.81
N GLN A 393 -15.55 -9.73 4.64
CA GLN A 393 -15.98 -11.12 4.47
C GLN A 393 -15.06 -12.06 5.27
N ALA A 394 -13.75 -11.86 5.18
CA ALA A 394 -12.77 -12.59 5.97
C ALA A 394 -13.06 -12.45 7.47
N TRP A 395 -13.34 -11.22 7.95
CA TRP A 395 -13.67 -10.97 9.36
C TRP A 395 -14.91 -11.74 9.81
N ARG A 396 -15.99 -11.74 9.01
CA ARG A 396 -17.20 -12.50 9.33
C ARG A 396 -16.95 -14.00 9.46
N GLY A 397 -16.10 -14.56 8.60
CA GLY A 397 -15.71 -15.97 8.67
C GLY A 397 -14.95 -16.28 9.96
N VAL A 398 -13.92 -15.47 10.27
CA VAL A 398 -13.11 -15.65 11.48
C VAL A 398 -13.92 -15.45 12.76
N ARG A 399 -14.84 -14.49 12.77
CA ARG A 399 -15.70 -14.17 13.92
C ARG A 399 -16.50 -15.38 14.40
N GLN A 400 -16.97 -16.22 13.48
CA GLN A 400 -17.71 -17.44 13.82
C GLN A 400 -16.82 -18.44 14.55
N SER A 401 -15.54 -18.51 14.20
CA SER A 401 -14.56 -19.36 14.88
C SER A 401 -14.10 -18.80 16.23
N LEU A 402 -14.03 -17.47 16.39
CA LEU A 402 -13.66 -16.84 17.66
C LEU A 402 -14.76 -16.91 18.73
N ALA A 403 -16.02 -17.06 18.31
CA ALA A 403 -17.17 -17.16 19.21
C ALA A 403 -17.48 -18.61 19.65
N ALA A 404 -16.86 -19.60 19.00
CA ALA A 404 -16.99 -21.02 19.31
C ALA A 404 -15.89 -21.46 20.28
#